data_AF-D8G7A9-F1
#
_entry.id   AF-D8G7A9-F1
#
_cell.length_a   1.000
_cell.length_b   1.000
_cell.length_c   1.000
_cell.angle_alpha   90.00
_cell.angle_beta   90.00
_cell.angle_gamma   90.00
#
_symmetry.space_group_name_H-M   'P 1'
#
loop_
_entity.id
_entity.type
_entity.pdbx_description
1 polymer ?
#
loop_
_entity_poly.entity_id
_entity_poly.type
_entity_poly.pdbx_seq_one_letter_code
_entity_poly.pdbx_strand_id
1 'polypeptide(L)'
;MKSMSGKQLAKLLEDAGWILLRVQGSHHIYGKSGISVRISVPIHGNKSLKIGLLHNLLKRAGFSEILTTESSDAEQSNFEDIDKSNEDTAKD
;
A
#
# COMPACT_ATOMS: atom_id res chain seq x y z
N MET A 1 -11.83 -3.07 2.73
CA MET A 1 -10.47 -2.83 3.27
C MET A 1 -9.77 -4.16 3.46
N LYS A 2 -8.89 -4.47 2.52
CA LYS A 2 -7.98 -5.61 2.53
C LYS A 2 -7.19 -5.72 3.85
N SER A 3 -7.04 -6.93 4.37
CA SER A 3 -6.19 -7.17 5.54
C SER A 3 -4.73 -6.91 5.19
N MET A 4 -4.04 -6.09 5.99
CA MET A 4 -2.64 -5.73 5.79
C MET A 4 -1.82 -6.11 7.02
N SER A 5 -0.66 -6.74 6.81
CA SER A 5 0.32 -7.01 7.86
C SER A 5 1.12 -5.75 8.21
N GLY A 6 1.74 -5.75 9.40
CA GLY A 6 2.63 -4.67 9.80
C GLY A 6 3.78 -4.42 8.81
N LYS A 7 4.31 -5.49 8.19
CA LYS A 7 5.37 -5.38 7.16
C LYS A 7 4.88 -4.65 5.90
N GLN A 8 3.68 -4.96 5.44
CA GLN A 8 3.09 -4.29 4.27
C GLN A 8 2.83 -2.80 4.57
N LEU A 9 2.33 -2.48 5.76
CA LEU A 9 2.13 -1.09 6.17
C LEU A 9 3.44 -0.33 6.30
N ALA A 10 4.47 -0.95 6.87
CA ALA A 10 5.81 -0.39 6.95
C ALA A 10 6.36 -0.04 5.56
N LYS A 11 6.23 -0.97 4.60
CA LYS A 11 6.65 -0.73 3.22
C LYS A 11 5.89 0.44 2.57
N LEU A 12 4.57 0.50 2.73
CA LEU A 12 3.74 1.60 2.24
C LEU A 12 4.18 2.96 2.82
N LEU A 13 4.51 3.00 4.12
CA LEU A 13 5.01 4.20 4.77
C LEU A 13 6.35 4.64 4.17
N GLU A 14 7.28 3.72 4.01
CA GLU A 14 8.60 3.97 3.43
C GLU A 14 8.50 4.51 1.99
N ASP A 15 7.64 3.90 1.17
CA ASP A 15 7.38 4.34 -0.20
C ASP A 15 6.76 5.76 -0.25
N ALA A 16 6.02 6.15 0.78
CA ALA A 16 5.48 7.49 0.95
C ALA A 16 6.46 8.47 1.65
N GLY A 17 7.72 8.10 1.81
CA GLY A 17 8.78 8.95 2.36
C GLY A 17 8.78 9.06 3.89
N TRP A 18 8.12 8.13 4.59
CA TRP A 18 8.33 7.98 6.03
C TRP A 18 9.65 7.23 6.28
N ILE A 19 10.37 7.64 7.32
CA ILE A 19 11.68 7.09 7.66
C ILE A 19 11.57 6.33 8.99
N LEU A 20 12.12 5.12 9.04
CA LEU A 20 12.25 4.36 10.27
C LEU A 20 13.24 5.05 11.21
N LEU A 21 12.78 5.44 12.40
CA LEU A 21 13.60 6.18 13.37
C LEU A 21 14.20 5.25 14.41
N ARG A 22 13.39 4.32 14.92
CA ARG A 22 13.78 3.36 15.94
C ARG A 22 12.85 2.15 15.95
N VAL A 23 13.36 1.06 16.50
CA VAL A 23 12.61 -0.17 16.76
C VAL A 23 12.64 -0.46 18.25
N GLN A 24 11.48 -0.77 18.84
CA GLN A 24 11.35 -1.21 20.23
C GLN A 24 10.52 -2.49 20.28
N GLY A 25 11.20 -3.64 20.41
CA GLY A 25 10.57 -4.95 20.25
C GLY A 25 9.97 -5.09 18.85
N SER A 26 8.69 -5.40 18.76
CA SER A 26 7.97 -5.49 17.48
C SER A 26 7.54 -4.14 16.90
N HIS A 27 7.63 -3.05 17.66
CA HIS A 27 7.15 -1.74 17.24
C HIS A 27 8.20 -0.99 16.43
N HIS A 28 7.88 -0.74 15.16
CA HIS A 28 8.69 0.06 14.25
C HIS A 28 8.13 1.48 14.21
N ILE A 29 8.95 2.46 14.59
CA ILE A 29 8.51 3.83 14.78
C ILE A 29 9.01 4.70 13.63
N TYR A 30 8.07 5.26 12.88
CA TYR A 30 8.30 6.05 11.69
C TYR A 30 8.04 7.54 11.94
N GLY A 31 8.75 8.39 11.20
CA GLY A 31 8.49 9.82 11.10
C GLY A 31 8.78 10.36 9.70
N LYS A 32 8.27 11.54 9.39
CA LYS A 32 8.47 12.20 8.09
C LYS A 32 8.83 13.66 8.30
N SER A 33 9.80 14.17 7.53
CA SER A 33 10.22 15.57 7.66
C SER A 33 9.04 16.52 7.42
N GLY A 34 8.94 17.59 8.21
CA GLY A 34 7.81 18.51 8.18
C GLY A 34 6.51 17.97 8.80
N ILE A 35 6.48 16.71 9.27
CA ILE A 35 5.33 16.10 9.94
C ILE A 35 5.72 15.75 11.39
N SER A 36 5.04 16.34 12.37
CA SER A 36 5.30 16.09 13.81
C SER A 36 4.77 14.75 14.31
N VAL A 37 3.85 14.13 13.56
CA VAL A 37 3.25 12.83 13.90
C VAL A 37 4.29 11.71 13.82
N ARG A 38 4.29 10.85 14.85
CA ARG A 38 5.04 9.58 14.85
C ARG A 38 4.09 8.39 14.74
N ILE A 39 4.42 7.45 13.87
CA ILE A 39 3.61 6.25 13.63
C ILE A 39 4.35 5.04 14.18
N SER A 40 3.71 4.31 15.09
CA SER A 40 4.24 3.06 15.66
C SER A 40 3.50 1.90 15.02
N VAL A 41 4.21 1.14 14.18
CA VAL A 41 3.67 -0.02 13.45
C VAL A 41 4.10 -1.30 14.18
N PRO A 42 3.17 -2.10 14.73
CA PRO A 42 3.52 -3.41 15.27
C PRO A 42 3.75 -4.41 14.14
N ILE A 43 4.92 -5.05 14.14
CA ILE A 43 5.30 -6.08 13.16
C ILE A 43 5.47 -7.42 13.87
N HIS A 44 4.49 -8.32 13.71
CA HIS A 44 4.48 -9.65 14.31
C HIS A 44 4.51 -10.74 13.21
N GLY A 45 5.65 -10.86 12.52
CA GLY A 45 5.82 -11.80 11.42
C GLY A 45 4.90 -11.46 10.23
N ASN A 46 4.09 -12.43 9.79
CA ASN A 46 3.17 -12.28 8.65
C ASN A 46 1.70 -12.14 9.10
N LYS A 47 1.45 -11.84 10.39
CA LYS A 47 0.09 -11.63 10.90
C LYS A 47 -0.47 -10.29 10.44
N SER A 48 -1.72 -10.31 10.01
CA SER A 48 -2.48 -9.10 9.67
C SER A 48 -2.78 -8.26 10.90
N LEU A 49 -2.78 -6.94 10.72
CA LEU A 49 -3.23 -5.99 11.74
C LEU A 49 -4.75 -6.05 11.88
N LYS A 50 -5.25 -5.82 13.10
CA LYS A 50 -6.69 -5.62 13.32
C LYS A 50 -7.16 -4.42 12.51
N ILE A 51 -8.36 -4.52 11.93
CA ILE A 51 -8.88 -3.51 11.00
C ILE A 51 -8.91 -2.10 11.59
N GLY A 52 -9.37 -1.94 12.83
CA GLY A 52 -9.42 -0.62 13.48
C GLY A 52 -8.03 -0.03 13.75
N LEU A 53 -7.03 -0.87 14.04
CA LEU A 53 -5.65 -0.41 14.21
C LEU A 53 -5.07 0.04 12.87
N LEU A 54 -5.25 -0.78 11.81
CA LEU A 54 -4.80 -0.43 10.47
C LEU A 54 -5.41 0.91 10.01
N HIS A 55 -6.73 1.06 10.14
CA HIS A 55 -7.46 2.28 9.80
C HIS A 55 -6.92 3.51 10.54
N ASN A 56 -6.71 3.40 11.85
CA ASN A 56 -6.16 4.49 12.65
C ASN A 56 -4.75 4.88 12.23
N LEU A 57 -3.89 3.90 11.89
CA LEU A 57 -2.53 4.17 11.44
C LEU A 57 -2.53 4.83 10.05
N LEU A 58 -3.34 4.35 9.11
CA LEU A 58 -3.48 4.93 7.77
C LEU A 58 -3.99 6.36 7.82
N LYS A 59 -5.01 6.63 8.63
CA LYS A 59 -5.54 7.99 8.84
C LYS A 59 -4.47 8.94 9.37
N ARG A 60 -3.67 8.49 10.35
CA ARG A 60 -2.57 9.29 10.91
C ARG A 60 -1.42 9.50 9.92
N ALA A 61 -1.27 8.59 8.96
CA ALA A 61 -0.30 8.69 7.89
C ALA A 61 -0.75 9.57 6.71
N GLY A 62 -2.02 10.02 6.70
CA GLY A 62 -2.60 10.81 5.62
C GLY A 62 -3.18 9.99 4.46
N PHE A 63 -3.37 8.68 4.62
CA PHE A 63 -3.90 7.78 3.58
C PHE A 63 -5.43 7.62 3.65
N SER A 64 -6.18 8.71 3.79
CA SER A 64 -7.64 8.63 3.90
C SER A 64 -8.31 8.07 2.64
N GLU A 65 -7.74 8.30 1.46
CA GLU A 65 -8.31 7.81 0.18
C GLU A 65 -8.25 6.29 0.06
N ILE A 66 -7.20 5.65 0.60
CA ILE A 66 -7.08 4.18 0.64
C ILE A 66 -8.22 3.54 1.47
N LEU A 67 -8.89 4.33 2.31
CA LEU A 67 -10.03 3.88 3.11
C LEU A 67 -11.35 3.92 2.31
N THR A 68 -11.42 4.71 1.24
CA THR A 68 -12.64 4.97 0.45
C THR A 68 -12.69 4.21 -0.87
N THR A 69 -11.54 3.84 -1.45
CA THR A 69 -11.47 3.20 -2.80
C THR A 69 -11.97 1.75 -2.84
N GLU A 70 -12.37 1.17 -1.70
CA GLU A 70 -12.81 -0.24 -1.64
C GLU A 70 -14.34 -0.40 -1.71
N SER A 71 -15.06 0.66 -2.10
CA SER A 71 -16.51 0.64 -2.30
C SER A 71 -16.95 0.71 -3.76
N SER A 72 -16.04 0.73 -4.75
CA SER A 72 -16.41 0.85 -6.17
C SER A 72 -15.84 -0.16 -7.16
N ASP A 73 -14.66 -0.77 -6.97
CA ASP A 73 -14.02 -1.44 -8.13
C ASP A 73 -13.67 -2.92 -7.89
N ALA A 74 -14.70 -3.75 -8.01
CA ALA A 74 -14.56 -5.12 -8.49
C ALA A 74 -14.95 -5.15 -9.96
N GLU A 75 -14.21 -4.48 -10.84
CA GLU A 75 -14.23 -4.74 -12.28
C GLU A 75 -12.93 -4.30 -12.95
N GLN A 76 -12.48 -5.16 -13.87
CA GLN A 76 -11.57 -4.90 -14.99
C GLN A 76 -10.06 -4.94 -14.74
N SER A 77 -9.48 -6.12 -15.01
CA SER A 77 -8.59 -6.26 -16.17
C SER A 77 -8.56 -7.72 -16.67
N ASN A 78 -9.64 -8.14 -17.36
CA ASN A 78 -9.53 -9.07 -18.48
C ASN A 78 -9.62 -8.20 -19.74
N PHE A 79 -8.47 -7.94 -20.37
CA PHE A 79 -8.42 -7.45 -21.74
C PHE A 79 -7.13 -7.96 -22.37
N GLU A 80 -7.12 -9.27 -22.65
CA GLU A 80 -6.30 -9.81 -23.73
C GLU A 80 -7.12 -9.76 -25.02
N ASP A 81 -6.43 -9.49 -26.11
CA ASP A 81 -6.87 -9.53 -27.52
C ASP A 81 -7.53 -8.26 -28.10
N ILE A 82 -6.68 -7.26 -28.40
CA ILE A 82 -6.80 -6.51 -29.66
C ILE A 82 -5.52 -6.67 -30.48
N ASP A 83 -5.68 -7.47 -31.53
CA ASP A 83 -5.30 -7.18 -32.91
C ASP A 83 -3.84 -6.75 -33.18
N LYS A 84 -2.98 -7.74 -33.47
CA LYS A 84 -1.84 -7.50 -34.36
C LYS A 84 -2.30 -7.76 -35.79
N SER A 85 -2.60 -6.65 -36.45
CA SER A 85 -2.73 -6.51 -37.90
C SER A 85 -1.60 -7.23 -38.64
N ASN A 86 -1.98 -8.15 -39.51
CA ASN A 86 -1.15 -8.55 -40.65
C ASN A 86 -1.36 -7.50 -41.74
N GLU A 87 -0.33 -6.70 -42.01
CA GLU A 87 -0.20 -6.02 -43.30
C GLU A 87 1.26 -5.99 -43.73
N ASP A 88 1.43 -6.50 -44.96
CA ASP A 88 2.53 -6.35 -45.91
C ASP A 88 3.96 -6.77 -45.56
N THR A 89 4.45 -7.75 -46.33
CA THR A 89 5.57 -7.45 -47.24
C THR A 89 5.50 -8.33 -48.49
N ALA A 90 5.49 -7.68 -49.64
CA ALA A 90 5.72 -8.23 -50.97
C ALA A 90 7.07 -8.95 -51.09
N LYS A 91 7.14 -9.96 -51.97
CA LYS A 91 8.15 -10.08 -53.05
C LYS A 91 8.00 -11.37 -53.87
N ASP A 92 8.18 -11.17 -55.17
CA ASP A 92 8.45 -12.10 -56.30
C ASP A 92 7.29 -12.90 -56.92
#